data_AF-A0A953UQM4-F1
#
_entry.id   AF-A0A953UQM4-F1
#
_cell.length_a   1.000
_cell.length_b   1.000
_cell.length_c   1.000
_cell.angle_alpha   90.00
_cell.angle_beta   90.00
_cell.angle_gamma   90.00
#
_symmetry.space_group_name_H-M   'P 1'
#
loop_
_entity.id
_entity.type
_entity.pdbx_description
1 polymer ?
#
loop_
_entity_poly.entity_id
_entity_poly.type
_entity_poly.pdbx_seq_one_letter_code
_entity_poly.pdbx_strand_id
1 'polypeptide(L)'
;MPFPKLSKKRAIEYLETLLARYDKGWEKFEAQVPGGGRAWYEDVTLAMERIYGGNSREYASFSRLFSGPPWGKDLSKVFFFLRGRIEDIAYWEDDAAAETGEIPPKVQSKIPNPQPSTDSVPSNGDKGQRVFVVHGRDERLRSGVFTFLRSVGLQPLEFGEARQLTGKPMPYVGEILEAAFRYAQAVVVLLTPDDEAKLRSDLVGADDPIFEKELSGQPRPNVLFEAGMALVTHPDETVLVQFGNVRPFSDVAGRHILHMNNSVVKRQDLAQRLEAARCLVNIKGTDWHTSGDLMPPDVSASSNTVLSPAKPMQDLLTVTAMRQLKNSSLAKYPSFGVDSAMTLVPCPYPDRGWKLSDPQVDLRTTTAQFVFPKDQQEQYLAYKAENYEAKKFVDDRNLLMLTKTPRVFTDAPTLILEVKEVLFSKVLFFREVLLRTVPDLWGNTLDDLMSGKPISFPHGMSMQMVVGTRDGQVLITERSHTTEWYGGHWSCSMEENLSVKDFAHRPQGAEPVRNWAKRALDEEFGLREGDYSVENVRILSVFVESNPDADVLNICLCAVVLLEMESEALSARLRSKPRKDHEFSDFRLVSYEEMFGELIQPTRKYHPTSRYRMALALVQREGQASFAQRF
;
A
#
# COMPACT_ATOMS: atom_id res chain seq x y z
N MET A 1 34.08 -27.53 45.08
CA MET A 1 34.88 -26.45 45.70
C MET A 1 33.94 -25.28 45.98
N PRO A 2 34.06 -24.54 47.10
CA PRO A 2 33.20 -23.40 47.33
C PRO A 2 33.53 -22.29 46.31
N PHE A 3 32.52 -21.84 45.58
CA PHE A 3 32.65 -20.89 44.47
C PHE A 3 33.14 -19.51 44.96
N PRO A 4 34.18 -18.90 44.35
CA PRO A 4 34.60 -17.55 44.69
C PRO A 4 33.50 -16.51 44.34
N LYS A 5 33.52 -15.35 45.01
CA LYS A 5 32.64 -14.21 44.68
C LYS A 5 32.98 -13.72 43.26
N LEU A 6 32.15 -14.07 42.28
CA LEU A 6 32.23 -13.61 40.89
C LEU A 6 31.52 -12.26 40.78
N SER A 7 32.10 -11.31 40.04
CA SER A 7 31.42 -10.08 39.64
C SER A 7 30.22 -10.39 38.74
N LYS A 8 29.27 -9.45 38.60
CA LYS A 8 28.10 -9.62 37.72
C LYS A 8 28.48 -10.04 36.29
N LYS A 9 29.50 -9.40 35.72
CA LYS A 9 30.09 -9.78 34.42
C LYS A 9 30.56 -11.23 34.37
N ARG A 10 31.32 -11.68 35.38
CA ARG A 10 31.77 -13.08 35.47
C ARG A 10 30.64 -14.08 35.70
N ALA A 11 29.53 -13.67 36.33
CA ALA A 11 28.35 -14.52 36.47
C ALA A 11 27.62 -14.71 35.14
N ILE A 12 27.64 -13.70 34.26
CA ILE A 12 27.10 -13.78 32.89
C ILE A 12 27.95 -14.72 32.02
N GLU A 13 29.27 -14.50 31.97
CA GLU A 13 30.22 -15.37 31.25
C GLU A 13 30.12 -16.85 31.72
N TYR A 14 29.89 -17.04 33.02
CA TYR A 14 29.68 -18.37 33.59
C TYR A 14 28.35 -18.99 33.15
N LEU A 15 27.26 -18.21 33.14
CA LEU A 15 25.94 -18.67 32.67
C LEU A 15 25.96 -19.06 31.19
N GLU A 16 26.65 -18.28 30.34
CA GLU A 16 26.89 -18.61 28.93
C GLU A 16 27.64 -19.94 28.77
N THR A 17 28.67 -20.16 29.58
CA THR A 17 29.44 -21.41 29.57
C THR A 17 28.57 -22.62 29.96
N LEU A 18 27.67 -22.45 30.93
CA LEU A 18 26.74 -23.49 31.36
C LEU A 18 25.70 -23.83 30.28
N LEU A 19 25.24 -22.85 29.50
CA LEU A 19 24.31 -23.06 28.38
C LEU A 19 25.00 -23.68 27.17
N ALA A 20 26.23 -23.26 26.84
CA ALA A 20 26.99 -23.87 25.74
C ALA A 20 27.29 -25.36 25.97
N ARG A 21 27.37 -25.80 27.24
CA ARG A 21 27.45 -27.23 27.59
C ARG A 21 26.14 -27.98 27.34
N TYR A 22 24.99 -27.32 27.50
CA TYR A 22 23.68 -27.88 27.20
C TYR A 22 23.49 -28.11 25.69
N ASP A 23 23.87 -27.13 24.85
CA ASP A 23 23.78 -27.20 23.38
C ASP A 23 24.60 -28.32 22.75
N LYS A 24 25.72 -28.73 23.38
CA LYS A 24 26.59 -29.80 22.87
C LYS A 24 26.07 -31.23 23.16
N GLY A 25 24.85 -31.37 23.67
CA GLY A 25 24.17 -32.65 23.84
C GLY A 25 24.03 -33.06 25.30
N TRP A 26 23.22 -32.31 26.05
CA TRP A 26 22.85 -32.59 27.45
C TRP A 26 22.48 -34.06 27.72
N GLU A 27 21.74 -34.70 26.82
CA GLU A 27 21.33 -36.11 26.95
C GLU A 27 22.53 -37.07 27.09
N LYS A 28 23.67 -36.76 26.48
CA LYS A 28 24.91 -37.54 26.63
C LYS A 28 25.65 -37.25 27.94
N PHE A 29 25.51 -36.05 28.49
CA PHE A 29 26.16 -35.60 29.72
C PHE A 29 25.48 -36.16 30.97
N GLU A 30 24.14 -36.17 31.02
CA GLU A 30 23.36 -36.74 32.13
C GLU A 30 23.54 -38.26 32.24
N ALA A 31 23.71 -38.94 31.10
CA ALA A 31 24.02 -40.37 31.04
C ALA A 31 25.42 -40.72 31.58
N GLN A 32 26.37 -39.77 31.61
CA GLN A 32 27.75 -39.97 32.06
C GLN A 32 27.98 -39.55 33.52
N VAL A 33 27.15 -38.67 34.09
CA VAL A 33 27.28 -38.19 35.47
C VAL A 33 25.91 -38.20 36.17
N PRO A 34 25.56 -39.30 36.87
CA PRO A 34 24.32 -39.38 37.65
C PRO A 34 24.27 -38.26 38.71
N GLY A 35 23.26 -37.38 38.61
CA GLY A 35 23.11 -36.21 39.48
C GLY A 35 23.71 -34.90 38.94
N GLY A 36 24.29 -34.91 37.73
CA GLY A 36 24.85 -33.71 37.08
C GLY A 36 23.86 -32.57 36.86
N GLY A 37 22.57 -32.89 36.66
CA GLY A 37 21.47 -31.92 36.56
C GLY A 37 21.30 -31.06 37.81
N ARG A 38 21.48 -31.65 39.00
CA ARG A 38 21.35 -30.91 40.27
C ARG A 38 22.50 -29.93 40.47
N ALA A 39 23.73 -30.34 40.17
CA ALA A 39 24.90 -29.45 40.26
C ALA A 39 24.82 -28.30 39.25
N TRP A 40 24.41 -28.59 38.01
CA TRP A 40 24.18 -27.56 36.99
C TRP A 40 23.09 -26.56 37.43
N TYR A 41 22.01 -27.05 38.03
CA TYR A 41 20.95 -26.19 38.56
C TYR A 41 21.41 -25.28 39.70
N GLU A 42 22.17 -25.82 40.67
CA GLU A 42 22.71 -25.04 41.78
C GLU A 42 23.63 -23.91 41.25
N ASP A 43 24.43 -24.21 40.23
CA ASP A 43 25.30 -23.25 39.56
C ASP A 43 24.52 -22.16 38.79
N VAL A 44 23.48 -22.54 38.05
CA VAL A 44 22.61 -21.59 37.31
C VAL A 44 21.81 -20.71 38.27
N THR A 45 21.27 -21.28 39.34
CA THR A 45 20.50 -20.55 40.36
C THR A 45 21.37 -19.47 41.00
N LEU A 46 22.61 -19.83 41.35
CA LEU A 46 23.59 -18.89 41.92
C LEU A 46 23.97 -17.78 40.94
N ALA A 47 24.10 -18.10 39.64
CA ALA A 47 24.36 -17.10 38.60
C ALA A 47 23.18 -16.14 38.46
N MET A 48 21.95 -16.64 38.37
CA MET A 48 20.73 -15.82 38.26
C MET A 48 20.52 -14.91 39.47
N GLU A 49 20.74 -15.41 40.68
CA GLU A 49 20.66 -14.61 41.91
C GLU A 49 21.68 -13.48 41.90
N ARG A 50 22.89 -13.70 41.37
CA ARG A 50 23.93 -12.66 41.29
C ARG A 50 23.69 -11.63 40.19
N ILE A 51 23.12 -12.04 39.06
CA ILE A 51 22.88 -11.16 37.91
C ILE A 51 21.74 -10.18 38.23
N TYR A 52 20.64 -10.68 38.79
CA TYR A 52 19.41 -9.91 38.97
C TYR A 52 19.09 -9.59 40.44
N GLY A 53 19.66 -10.33 41.40
CA GLY A 53 19.32 -10.23 42.83
C GLY A 53 18.18 -11.18 43.20
N GLY A 54 18.24 -11.81 44.38
CA GLY A 54 17.26 -12.82 44.83
C GLY A 54 15.82 -12.31 45.00
N ASN A 55 15.61 -10.98 45.07
CA ASN A 55 14.27 -10.37 45.14
C ASN A 55 13.76 -9.85 43.79
N SER A 56 14.50 -10.09 42.71
CA SER A 56 14.11 -9.61 41.37
C SER A 56 12.96 -10.42 40.79
N ARG A 57 12.19 -9.77 39.90
CA ARG A 57 11.10 -10.43 39.17
C ARG A 57 11.64 -11.56 38.28
N GLU A 58 12.85 -11.38 37.76
CA GLU A 58 13.58 -12.30 36.90
C GLU A 58 13.99 -13.55 37.68
N TYR A 59 14.59 -13.39 38.87
CA TYR A 59 14.91 -14.51 39.77
C TYR A 59 13.64 -15.23 40.23
N ALA A 60 12.59 -14.50 40.62
CA ALA A 60 11.32 -15.09 41.03
C ALA A 60 10.59 -15.83 39.89
N SER A 61 10.84 -15.46 38.62
CA SER A 61 10.30 -16.14 37.44
C SER A 61 11.11 -17.41 37.14
N PHE A 62 12.43 -17.34 37.24
CA PHE A 62 13.33 -18.49 37.16
C PHE A 62 13.01 -19.55 38.22
N SER A 63 12.89 -19.15 39.50
CA SER A 63 12.57 -20.07 40.59
C SER A 63 11.18 -20.71 40.44
N ARG A 64 10.20 -19.98 39.87
CA ARG A 64 8.84 -20.51 39.59
C ARG A 64 8.80 -21.50 38.44
N LEU A 65 9.64 -21.33 37.42
CA LEU A 65 9.79 -22.30 36.34
C LEU A 65 10.32 -23.66 36.83
N PHE A 66 10.88 -23.71 38.05
CA PHE A 66 11.57 -24.89 38.57
C PHE A 66 11.04 -25.43 39.91
N SER A 67 9.91 -24.95 40.41
CA SER A 67 9.35 -25.45 41.68
C SER A 67 8.66 -26.81 41.52
N GLY A 68 9.42 -27.92 41.64
CA GLY A 68 8.87 -29.27 41.88
C GLY A 68 9.74 -30.45 41.38
N PRO A 69 9.94 -31.52 42.18
CA PRO A 69 10.42 -32.83 41.69
C PRO A 69 9.30 -33.59 40.95
N PRO A 70 9.60 -34.42 39.92
CA PRO A 70 10.91 -34.94 39.52
C PRO A 70 11.54 -34.15 38.36
N TRP A 71 12.84 -33.97 38.48
CA TRP A 71 13.80 -33.18 37.69
C TRP A 71 13.91 -33.57 36.20
N GLY A 72 12.81 -33.57 35.45
CA GLY A 72 12.81 -34.16 34.12
C GLY A 72 11.67 -33.76 33.20
N LYS A 73 11.03 -32.59 33.37
CA LYS A 73 10.09 -32.11 32.37
C LYS A 73 10.41 -30.68 31.96
N ASP A 74 11.27 -30.63 30.95
CA ASP A 74 11.48 -29.51 30.04
C ASP A 74 12.59 -28.51 30.43
N LEU A 75 13.81 -29.03 30.63
CA LEU A 75 15.03 -28.21 30.69
C LEU A 75 15.19 -27.30 29.47
N SER A 76 14.56 -27.63 28.33
CA SER A 76 14.47 -26.76 27.16
C SER A 76 13.78 -25.43 27.48
N LYS A 77 12.70 -25.43 28.27
CA LYS A 77 12.04 -24.18 28.70
C LYS A 77 12.94 -23.30 29.58
N VAL A 78 13.69 -23.93 30.47
CA VAL A 78 14.67 -23.24 31.32
C VAL A 78 15.81 -22.70 30.46
N PHE A 79 16.30 -23.49 29.52
CA PHE A 79 17.33 -23.10 28.56
C PHE A 79 16.88 -21.91 27.69
N PHE A 80 15.69 -21.98 27.08
CA PHE A 80 15.14 -20.88 26.27
C PHE A 80 14.90 -19.62 27.11
N PHE A 81 14.42 -19.78 28.35
CA PHE A 81 14.27 -18.67 29.28
C PHE A 81 15.63 -18.00 29.59
N LEU A 82 16.66 -18.78 29.90
CA LEU A 82 17.99 -18.26 30.22
C LEU A 82 18.67 -17.63 28.99
N ARG A 83 18.52 -18.24 27.81
CA ARG A 83 19.07 -17.72 26.54
C ARG A 83 18.45 -16.38 26.18
N GLY A 84 17.12 -16.25 26.24
CA GLY A 84 16.45 -14.98 25.99
C GLY A 84 16.88 -13.88 26.98
N ARG A 85 17.20 -14.24 28.22
CA ARG A 85 17.70 -13.30 29.23
C ARG A 85 19.16 -12.89 29.04
N ILE A 86 20.01 -13.74 28.46
CA ILE A 86 21.38 -13.36 28.10
C ILE A 86 21.37 -12.43 26.88
N GLU A 87 20.53 -12.74 25.88
CA GLU A 87 20.32 -11.88 24.72
C GLU A 87 19.80 -10.49 25.15
N ASP A 88 18.87 -10.45 26.10
CA ASP A 88 18.45 -9.19 26.74
C ASP A 88 19.65 -8.47 27.37
N ILE A 89 20.47 -9.13 28.22
CA ILE A 89 21.60 -8.48 28.91
C ILE A 89 22.67 -7.96 27.93
N ALA A 90 23.00 -8.73 26.89
CA ALA A 90 23.98 -8.34 25.86
C ALA A 90 23.52 -7.08 25.12
N TYR A 91 22.21 -6.94 24.91
CA TYR A 91 21.60 -5.75 24.32
C TYR A 91 21.77 -4.48 25.19
N TRP A 92 21.83 -4.60 26.53
CA TRP A 92 22.02 -3.46 27.43
C TRP A 92 23.49 -3.09 27.69
N GLU A 93 24.46 -3.98 27.46
CA GLU A 93 25.89 -3.65 27.62
C GLU A 93 26.46 -2.88 26.42
N ASP A 94 25.91 -3.06 25.21
CA ASP A 94 26.28 -2.27 24.01
C ASP A 94 25.76 -0.81 24.08
N ASP A 95 24.59 -0.58 24.68
CA ASP A 95 24.05 0.78 24.89
C ASP A 95 24.70 1.51 26.08
N ALA A 96 25.22 0.80 27.08
CA ALA A 96 25.86 1.41 28.25
C ALA A 96 27.30 1.91 28.00
N ALA A 97 27.93 1.56 26.88
CA ALA A 97 29.23 2.07 26.46
C ALA A 97 29.15 3.45 25.77
N ALA A 98 27.95 3.95 25.48
CA ALA A 98 27.73 5.20 24.75
C ALA A 98 27.44 6.44 25.62
N GLU A 99 27.30 6.31 26.94
CA GLU A 99 26.99 7.44 27.82
C GLU A 99 27.93 7.53 29.03
N THR A 100 29.13 8.07 28.82
CA THR A 100 29.90 8.68 29.91
C THR A 100 29.42 10.12 30.12
N GLY A 101 28.49 10.32 31.04
CA GLY A 101 28.04 11.63 31.50
C GLY A 101 27.36 11.53 32.86
N GLU A 102 27.91 12.21 33.86
CA GLU A 102 27.51 12.15 35.27
C GLU A 102 26.01 12.43 35.50
N ILE A 103 25.34 11.57 36.28
CA ILE A 103 23.96 11.77 36.74
C ILE A 103 23.99 12.56 38.07
N PRO A 104 23.36 13.75 38.18
CA PRO A 104 23.21 14.46 39.46
C PRO A 104 22.11 13.83 40.34
N PRO A 105 22.14 14.02 41.67
CA PRO A 105 21.38 13.21 42.62
C PRO A 105 19.87 13.52 42.63
N LYS A 106 19.08 12.46 42.86
CA LYS A 106 17.61 12.47 42.96
C LYS A 106 17.11 13.45 44.03
N VAL A 107 16.32 14.44 43.61
CA VAL A 107 15.44 15.22 44.48
C VAL A 107 14.21 14.37 44.82
N GLN A 108 14.03 14.05 46.10
CA GLN A 108 12.79 13.47 46.63
C GLN A 108 11.72 14.57 46.71
N SER A 109 10.69 14.51 45.86
CA SER A 109 9.45 15.26 46.06
C SER A 109 8.39 14.34 46.66
N LYS A 110 8.04 14.61 47.92
CA LYS A 110 6.83 14.10 48.58
C LYS A 110 5.63 14.81 47.97
N ILE A 111 4.74 14.08 47.30
CA ILE A 111 3.39 14.55 46.95
C ILE A 111 2.39 13.61 47.66
N PRO A 112 1.34 14.12 48.34
CA PRO A 112 0.46 13.31 49.18
C PRO A 112 -0.45 12.39 48.35
N ASN A 113 -0.67 11.18 48.84
CA ASN A 113 -1.64 10.21 48.33
C ASN A 113 -3.06 10.82 48.35
N PRO A 114 -3.79 10.88 47.22
CA PRO A 114 -5.24 10.99 47.27
C PRO A 114 -5.80 9.59 47.56
N GLN A 115 -6.57 9.47 48.65
CA GLN A 115 -7.40 8.28 48.86
C GLN A 115 -8.44 8.16 47.73
N PRO A 116 -8.78 6.94 47.28
CA PRO A 116 -9.81 6.74 46.28
C PRO A 116 -11.17 7.15 46.85
N SER A 117 -11.79 8.16 46.23
CA SER A 117 -13.17 8.53 46.47
C SER A 117 -14.09 7.39 46.06
N THR A 118 -14.91 6.96 47.02
CA THR A 118 -16.02 6.04 46.83
C THR A 118 -17.12 6.71 46.01
N ASP A 119 -17.06 6.60 44.68
CA ASP A 119 -18.20 6.90 43.81
C ASP A 119 -18.37 5.79 42.75
N SER A 120 -19.50 5.08 42.88
CA SER A 120 -20.15 4.16 41.93
C SER A 120 -19.27 3.10 41.23
N VAL A 121 -19.09 1.95 41.89
CA VAL A 121 -18.98 0.67 41.14
C VAL A 121 -20.35 0.42 40.50
N PRO A 122 -20.47 0.36 39.16
CA PRO A 122 -21.75 0.07 38.51
C PRO A 122 -22.26 -1.29 38.97
N SER A 123 -23.58 -1.40 39.16
CA SER A 123 -24.20 -2.65 39.59
C SER A 123 -23.75 -3.84 38.70
N ASN A 124 -23.57 -5.02 39.29
CA ASN A 124 -23.16 -6.24 38.59
C ASN A 124 -24.07 -6.62 37.39
N GLY A 125 -25.26 -6.01 37.27
CA GLY A 125 -26.18 -6.21 36.15
C GLY A 125 -25.67 -5.66 34.80
N ASP A 126 -24.83 -4.62 34.80
CA ASP A 126 -24.39 -3.97 33.55
C ASP A 126 -23.08 -4.54 32.98
N LYS A 127 -22.31 -5.30 33.79
CA LYS A 127 -21.01 -5.83 33.33
C LYS A 127 -21.18 -6.71 32.11
N GLY A 128 -22.19 -7.57 32.11
CA GLY A 128 -22.48 -8.49 31.01
C GLY A 128 -22.77 -7.82 29.67
N GLN A 129 -23.08 -6.52 29.63
CA GLN A 129 -23.26 -5.82 28.36
C GLN A 129 -21.94 -5.25 27.80
N ARG A 130 -20.92 -5.05 28.64
CA ARG A 130 -19.71 -4.33 28.26
C ARG A 130 -18.73 -5.21 27.50
N VAL A 131 -18.31 -4.75 26.33
CA VAL A 131 -17.33 -5.45 25.49
C VAL A 131 -16.21 -4.48 25.14
N PHE A 132 -14.96 -4.90 25.30
CA PHE A 132 -13.83 -4.14 24.78
C PHE A 132 -13.44 -4.70 23.42
N VAL A 133 -13.23 -3.83 22.43
CA VAL A 133 -12.87 -4.24 21.06
C VAL A 133 -11.44 -3.80 20.77
N VAL A 134 -10.57 -4.78 20.55
CA VAL A 134 -9.21 -4.56 20.05
C VAL A 134 -9.28 -4.60 18.53
N HIS A 135 -8.84 -3.53 17.86
CA HIS A 135 -8.91 -3.40 16.41
C HIS A 135 -7.71 -2.64 15.85
N GLY A 136 -7.47 -2.79 14.55
CA GLY A 136 -6.47 -2.00 13.83
C GLY A 136 -7.04 -0.69 13.26
N ARG A 137 -6.60 -0.30 12.06
CA ARG A 137 -6.99 0.91 11.33
C ARG A 137 -8.17 0.74 10.37
N ASP A 138 -8.71 -0.46 10.13
CA ASP A 138 -9.94 -0.62 9.34
C ASP A 138 -11.17 -0.07 10.11
N GLU A 139 -11.44 1.23 9.92
CA GLU A 139 -12.55 1.95 10.54
C GLU A 139 -13.92 1.43 10.12
N ARG A 140 -14.04 0.85 8.92
CA ARG A 140 -15.29 0.26 8.44
C ARG A 140 -15.63 -0.98 9.26
N LEU A 141 -14.67 -1.89 9.44
CA LEU A 141 -14.86 -3.08 10.27
C LEU A 141 -15.05 -2.72 11.74
N ARG A 142 -14.27 -1.78 12.27
CA ARG A 142 -14.48 -1.28 13.63
C ARG A 142 -15.93 -0.77 13.81
N SER A 143 -16.38 0.14 12.96
CA SER A 143 -17.72 0.72 13.04
C SER A 143 -18.82 -0.32 12.81
N GLY A 144 -18.60 -1.28 11.90
CA GLY A 144 -19.48 -2.40 11.63
C GLY A 144 -19.65 -3.32 12.84
N VAL A 145 -18.55 -3.72 13.48
CA VAL A 145 -18.58 -4.54 14.71
C VAL A 145 -19.26 -3.79 15.84
N PHE A 146 -18.99 -2.51 16.02
CA PHE A 146 -19.65 -1.71 17.05
C PHE A 146 -21.17 -1.63 16.82
N THR A 147 -21.59 -1.41 15.57
CA THR A 147 -23.01 -1.40 15.19
C THR A 147 -23.67 -2.76 15.44
N PHE A 148 -23.00 -3.86 15.08
CA PHE A 148 -23.48 -5.21 15.35
C PHE A 148 -23.62 -5.47 16.86
N LEU A 149 -22.59 -5.20 17.66
CA LEU A 149 -22.61 -5.42 19.12
C LEU A 149 -23.75 -4.65 19.79
N ARG A 150 -23.98 -3.39 19.38
CA ARG A 150 -25.12 -2.59 19.85
C ARG A 150 -26.46 -3.20 19.46
N SER A 151 -26.58 -3.73 18.24
CA SER A 151 -27.83 -4.37 17.77
C SER A 151 -28.21 -5.62 18.57
N VAL A 152 -27.23 -6.30 19.18
CA VAL A 152 -27.45 -7.47 20.05
C VAL A 152 -27.46 -7.10 21.54
N GLY A 153 -27.64 -5.82 21.88
CA GLY A 153 -27.80 -5.35 23.26
C GLY A 153 -26.50 -5.19 24.07
N LEU A 154 -25.34 -5.23 23.41
CA LEU A 154 -24.04 -5.02 24.04
C LEU A 154 -23.55 -3.57 23.87
N GLN A 155 -22.61 -3.18 24.71
CA GLN A 155 -22.02 -1.85 24.80
C GLN A 155 -20.52 -1.94 24.53
N PRO A 156 -20.10 -1.74 23.26
CA PRO A 156 -18.68 -1.72 22.93
C PRO A 156 -18.03 -0.45 23.47
N LEU A 157 -16.95 -0.62 24.24
CA LEU A 157 -16.20 0.47 24.86
C LEU A 157 -15.25 1.12 23.84
N GLU A 158 -15.28 2.45 23.76
CA GLU A 158 -14.32 3.20 22.98
C GLU A 158 -13.02 3.42 23.75
N PHE A 159 -11.89 3.53 23.04
CA PHE A 159 -10.58 3.75 23.67
C PHE A 159 -10.54 5.02 24.56
N GLY A 160 -11.24 6.07 24.14
CA GLY A 160 -11.37 7.30 24.92
C GLY A 160 -12.09 7.11 26.25
N GLU A 161 -13.07 6.20 26.32
CA GLU A 161 -13.77 5.81 27.55
C GLU A 161 -12.87 4.94 28.42
N ALA A 162 -12.17 3.96 27.82
CA ALA A 162 -11.19 3.14 28.52
C ALA A 162 -10.08 3.98 29.18
N ARG A 163 -9.62 5.05 28.51
CA ARG A 163 -8.64 5.99 29.08
C ARG A 163 -9.19 6.67 30.33
N GLN A 164 -10.46 7.07 30.34
CA GLN A 164 -11.08 7.74 31.49
C GLN A 164 -11.18 6.81 32.70
N LEU A 165 -11.37 5.49 32.50
CA LEU A 165 -11.39 4.50 33.58
C LEU A 165 -10.09 4.45 34.39
N THR A 166 -8.97 4.93 33.84
CA THR A 166 -7.70 5.00 34.56
C THR A 166 -7.68 6.09 35.64
N GLY A 167 -8.58 7.08 35.56
CA GLY A 167 -8.59 8.25 36.45
C GLY A 167 -7.37 9.16 36.30
N LYS A 168 -6.53 8.95 35.27
CA LYS A 168 -5.30 9.72 35.03
C LYS A 168 -5.45 10.61 33.80
N PRO A 169 -4.88 11.83 33.80
CA PRO A 169 -4.87 12.68 32.62
C PRO A 169 -3.94 12.13 31.51
N MET A 170 -2.87 11.42 31.88
CA MET A 170 -1.86 10.86 30.98
C MET A 170 -1.42 9.44 31.42
N PRO A 171 -2.31 8.43 31.33
CA PRO A 171 -1.98 7.04 31.67
C PRO A 171 -1.03 6.41 30.63
N TYR A 172 -0.25 5.42 31.06
CA TYR A 172 0.46 4.54 30.14
C TYR A 172 -0.55 3.61 29.41
N VAL A 173 -0.30 3.26 28.14
CA VAL A 173 -1.24 2.45 27.33
C VAL A 173 -1.58 1.12 28.00
N GLY A 174 -0.63 0.47 28.65
CA GLY A 174 -0.88 -0.75 29.43
C GLY A 174 -1.90 -0.55 30.56
N GLU A 175 -1.91 0.62 31.21
CA GLU A 175 -2.87 0.94 32.28
C GLU A 175 -4.29 1.14 31.72
N ILE A 176 -4.41 1.68 30.51
CA ILE A 176 -5.68 1.80 29.79
C ILE A 176 -6.23 0.40 29.48
N LEU A 177 -5.38 -0.49 28.95
CA LEU A 177 -5.75 -1.87 28.62
C LEU A 177 -6.15 -2.66 29.87
N GLU A 178 -5.39 -2.57 30.95
CA GLU A 178 -5.74 -3.20 32.23
C GLU A 178 -7.05 -2.68 32.83
N ALA A 179 -7.35 -1.38 32.68
CA ALA A 179 -8.62 -0.81 33.10
C ALA A 179 -9.77 -1.31 32.20
N ALA A 180 -9.57 -1.32 30.88
CA ALA A 180 -10.56 -1.79 29.91
C ALA A 180 -10.91 -3.26 30.14
N PHE A 181 -9.91 -4.13 30.27
CA PHE A 181 -10.12 -5.57 30.45
C PHE A 181 -10.85 -5.88 31.76
N ARG A 182 -10.53 -5.16 32.86
CA ARG A 182 -11.27 -5.32 34.12
C ARG A 182 -12.73 -4.86 34.04
N TYR A 183 -12.99 -3.82 33.25
CA TYR A 183 -14.31 -3.20 33.15
C TYR A 183 -15.26 -3.93 32.19
N ALA A 184 -14.72 -4.51 31.11
CA ALA A 184 -15.46 -5.30 30.14
C ALA A 184 -15.78 -6.72 30.67
N GLN A 185 -16.85 -7.31 30.17
CA GLN A 185 -17.13 -8.74 30.35
C GLN A 185 -16.35 -9.59 29.35
N ALA A 186 -16.24 -9.13 28.10
CA ALA A 186 -15.52 -9.85 27.04
C ALA A 186 -14.61 -8.92 26.26
N VAL A 187 -13.56 -9.50 25.67
CA VAL A 187 -12.66 -8.83 24.74
C VAL A 187 -12.85 -9.43 23.36
N VAL A 188 -13.22 -8.62 22.38
CA VAL A 188 -13.30 -9.02 20.97
C VAL A 188 -12.07 -8.50 20.26
N VAL A 189 -11.24 -9.40 19.75
CA VAL A 189 -10.04 -9.06 18.99
C VAL A 189 -10.34 -9.22 17.50
N LEU A 190 -10.23 -8.13 16.74
CA LEU A 190 -10.38 -8.14 15.30
C LEU A 190 -9.02 -8.42 14.65
N LEU A 191 -8.83 -9.65 14.18
CA LEU A 191 -7.68 -10.04 13.38
C LEU A 191 -7.97 -9.67 11.93
N THR A 192 -7.59 -8.46 11.56
CA THR A 192 -7.75 -7.89 10.21
C THR A 192 -6.39 -7.78 9.52
N PRO A 193 -6.31 -7.91 8.18
CA PRO A 193 -5.06 -7.82 7.43
C PRO A 193 -4.62 -6.35 7.23
N ASP A 194 -4.44 -5.62 8.33
CA ASP A 194 -4.20 -4.18 8.32
C ASP A 194 -2.77 -3.79 7.98
N ASP A 195 -1.80 -4.63 8.36
CA ASP A 195 -0.39 -4.50 7.99
C ASP A 195 0.00 -5.66 7.06
N GLU A 196 1.10 -5.51 6.31
CA GLU A 196 1.67 -6.60 5.51
C GLU A 196 3.02 -7.02 6.10
N ALA A 197 3.29 -8.33 6.13
CA ALA A 197 4.57 -8.86 6.59
C ALA A 197 5.03 -10.09 5.80
N LYS A 198 6.35 -10.26 5.75
CA LYS A 198 7.03 -11.46 5.24
C LYS A 198 8.31 -11.71 6.00
N LEU A 199 8.83 -12.93 5.91
CA LEU A 199 10.16 -13.24 6.40
C LEU A 199 11.22 -12.54 5.54
N ARG A 200 12.34 -12.15 6.16
CA ARG A 200 13.46 -11.55 5.43
C ARG A 200 14.00 -12.57 4.42
N SER A 201 14.29 -12.15 3.19
CA SER A 201 14.54 -13.07 2.06
C SER A 201 15.73 -14.01 2.26
N ASP A 202 16.72 -13.63 3.06
CA ASP A 202 17.87 -14.44 3.45
C ASP A 202 17.57 -15.46 4.57
N LEU A 203 16.42 -15.34 5.24
CA LEU A 203 15.93 -16.27 6.24
C LEU A 203 14.88 -17.26 5.69
N VAL A 204 14.44 -17.07 4.44
CA VAL A 204 13.46 -17.91 3.76
C VAL A 204 14.10 -19.24 3.34
N GLY A 205 13.53 -20.34 3.81
CA GLY A 205 13.81 -21.70 3.36
C GLY A 205 13.00 -22.09 2.12
N ALA A 206 13.51 -23.08 1.38
CA ALA A 206 12.84 -23.62 0.19
C ALA A 206 11.45 -24.22 0.52
N ASP A 207 11.27 -24.75 1.74
CA ASP A 207 10.05 -25.43 2.19
C ASP A 207 9.11 -24.51 2.99
N ASP A 208 9.47 -23.24 3.18
CA ASP A 208 8.61 -22.32 3.94
C ASP A 208 7.26 -22.09 3.25
N PRO A 209 6.18 -21.91 4.01
CA PRO A 209 4.86 -21.66 3.43
C PRO A 209 4.81 -20.29 2.74
N ILE A 210 3.85 -20.11 1.82
CA ILE A 210 3.76 -18.91 0.96
C ILE A 210 3.72 -17.62 1.79
N PHE A 211 3.03 -17.62 2.94
CA PHE A 211 2.95 -16.44 3.80
C PHE A 211 4.31 -16.04 4.40
N GLU A 212 5.29 -16.94 4.54
CA GLU A 212 6.66 -16.60 4.95
C GLU A 212 7.45 -15.98 3.78
N LYS A 213 7.23 -16.49 2.56
CA LYS A 213 7.95 -16.10 1.33
C LYS A 213 7.48 -14.76 0.75
N GLU A 214 6.19 -14.49 0.87
CA GLU A 214 5.50 -13.37 0.24
C GLU A 214 4.86 -12.46 1.28
N LEU A 215 4.67 -11.18 0.94
CA LEU A 215 3.93 -10.26 1.80
C LEU A 215 2.51 -10.81 1.99
N SER A 216 2.16 -11.05 3.24
CA SER A 216 0.85 -11.53 3.67
C SER A 216 0.26 -10.52 4.65
N GLY A 217 -1.04 -10.27 4.53
CA GLY A 217 -1.76 -9.41 5.47
C GLY A 217 -1.69 -9.98 6.88
N GLN A 218 -1.48 -9.14 7.88
CA GLN A 218 -1.42 -9.51 9.29
C GLN A 218 -2.13 -8.45 10.14
N PRO A 219 -2.61 -8.82 11.34
CA PRO A 219 -3.03 -7.83 12.32
C PRO A 219 -1.85 -6.93 12.66
N ARG A 220 -2.15 -5.66 12.94
CA ARG A 220 -1.12 -4.72 13.38
C ARG A 220 -0.38 -5.26 14.61
N PRO A 221 0.93 -5.01 14.77
CA PRO A 221 1.68 -5.46 15.95
C PRO A 221 1.05 -5.03 17.29
N ASN A 222 0.41 -3.85 17.35
CA ASN A 222 -0.30 -3.43 18.55
C ASN A 222 -1.52 -4.32 18.84
N VAL A 223 -2.29 -4.72 17.82
CA VAL A 223 -3.41 -5.66 17.97
C VAL A 223 -2.92 -7.01 18.45
N LEU A 224 -1.80 -7.52 17.92
CA LEU A 224 -1.20 -8.78 18.36
C LEU A 224 -0.75 -8.72 19.83
N PHE A 225 -0.10 -7.63 20.23
CA PHE A 225 0.36 -7.44 21.61
C PHE A 225 -0.82 -7.32 22.59
N GLU A 226 -1.84 -6.54 22.24
CA GLU A 226 -3.07 -6.37 23.01
C GLU A 226 -3.86 -7.68 23.11
N ALA A 227 -3.92 -8.47 22.03
CA ALA A 227 -4.52 -9.80 22.03
C ALA A 227 -3.76 -10.75 22.95
N GLY A 228 -2.43 -10.71 22.96
CA GLY A 228 -1.60 -11.46 23.89
C GLY A 228 -1.92 -11.11 25.35
N MET A 229 -2.04 -9.82 25.67
CA MET A 229 -2.43 -9.38 27.01
C MET A 229 -3.84 -9.85 27.39
N ALA A 230 -4.81 -9.78 26.48
CA ALA A 230 -6.17 -10.27 26.71
C ALA A 230 -6.20 -11.79 26.94
N LEU A 231 -5.48 -12.57 26.12
CA LEU A 231 -5.38 -14.02 26.26
C LEU A 231 -4.67 -14.48 27.55
N VAL A 232 -3.79 -13.66 28.11
CA VAL A 232 -3.14 -13.94 29.40
C VAL A 232 -4.05 -13.56 30.58
N THR A 233 -4.75 -12.43 30.49
CA THR A 233 -5.51 -11.89 31.63
C THR A 233 -6.97 -12.37 31.68
N HIS A 234 -7.59 -12.63 30.52
CA HIS A 234 -9.00 -12.97 30.34
C HIS A 234 -9.16 -14.07 29.27
N PRO A 235 -8.55 -15.26 29.46
CA PRO A 235 -8.50 -16.32 28.45
C PRO A 235 -9.88 -16.88 28.08
N ASP A 236 -10.82 -16.93 29.03
CA ASP A 236 -12.16 -17.50 28.83
C ASP A 236 -13.15 -16.49 28.24
N GLU A 237 -12.82 -15.20 28.32
CA GLU A 237 -13.65 -14.09 27.86
C GLU A 237 -13.10 -13.39 26.60
N THR A 238 -12.02 -13.89 26.02
CA THR A 238 -11.42 -13.35 24.79
C THR A 238 -11.92 -14.10 23.55
N VAL A 239 -12.54 -13.37 22.61
CA VAL A 239 -13.04 -13.90 21.34
C VAL A 239 -12.19 -13.35 20.19
N LEU A 240 -11.50 -14.26 19.48
CA LEU A 240 -10.73 -13.92 18.28
C LEU A 240 -11.64 -13.99 17.05
N VAL A 241 -11.75 -12.86 16.33
CA VAL A 241 -12.55 -12.76 15.10
C VAL A 241 -11.64 -12.36 13.96
N GLN A 242 -11.49 -13.25 12.99
CA GLN A 242 -10.70 -13.01 11.80
C GLN A 242 -11.58 -12.51 10.65
N PHE A 243 -11.14 -11.44 10.00
CA PHE A 243 -11.75 -10.94 8.77
C PHE A 243 -10.76 -11.09 7.62
N GLY A 244 -11.15 -11.83 6.58
CA GLY A 244 -10.28 -12.09 5.44
C GLY A 244 -9.13 -13.05 5.77
N ASN A 245 -8.07 -13.00 4.96
CA ASN A 245 -6.88 -13.82 5.10
C ASN A 245 -5.84 -13.06 5.92
N VAL A 246 -5.45 -13.62 7.07
CA VAL A 246 -4.36 -13.09 7.89
C VAL A 246 -3.26 -14.14 8.03
N ARG A 247 -2.00 -13.67 8.09
CA ARG A 247 -0.82 -14.46 8.33
C ARG A 247 -1.01 -15.24 9.64
N PRO A 248 -0.87 -16.57 9.62
CA PRO A 248 -0.94 -17.34 10.85
C PRO A 248 0.28 -17.02 11.72
N PHE A 249 0.05 -16.86 13.01
CA PHE A 249 1.11 -16.78 14.01
C PHE A 249 0.89 -17.91 15.01
N SER A 250 1.96 -18.63 15.34
CA SER A 250 1.91 -19.89 16.07
C SER A 250 1.31 -19.76 17.48
N ASP A 251 1.37 -18.58 18.08
CA ASP A 251 0.92 -18.33 19.46
C ASP A 251 -0.60 -18.49 19.67
N VAL A 252 -1.38 -18.52 18.58
CA VAL A 252 -2.83 -18.83 18.63
C VAL A 252 -3.18 -20.20 18.03
N ALA A 253 -2.19 -20.96 17.54
CA ALA A 253 -2.40 -22.29 17.00
C ALA A 253 -2.99 -23.21 18.09
N GLY A 254 -4.19 -23.73 17.85
CA GLY A 254 -4.95 -24.54 18.82
C GLY A 254 -6.13 -23.82 19.48
N ARG A 255 -6.31 -22.51 19.25
CA ARG A 255 -7.53 -21.78 19.65
C ARG A 255 -8.53 -21.71 18.49
N HIS A 256 -9.83 -21.74 18.80
CA HIS A 256 -10.88 -21.69 17.80
C HIS A 256 -11.18 -20.25 17.36
N ILE A 257 -10.69 -19.85 16.19
CA ILE A 257 -10.88 -18.51 15.61
C ILE A 257 -12.21 -18.44 14.86
N LEU A 258 -12.96 -17.34 15.04
CA LEU A 258 -14.17 -17.09 14.26
C LEU A 258 -13.78 -16.40 12.93
N HIS A 259 -13.90 -17.12 11.82
CA HIS A 259 -13.75 -16.53 10.48
C HIS A 259 -15.07 -15.87 10.06
N MET A 260 -15.12 -14.54 10.13
CA MET A 260 -16.29 -13.74 9.78
C MET A 260 -16.43 -13.65 8.26
N ASN A 261 -17.65 -13.74 7.73
CA ASN A 261 -17.95 -13.61 6.29
C ASN A 261 -19.23 -12.80 6.01
N ASN A 262 -19.66 -11.99 6.98
CA ASN A 262 -20.91 -11.22 6.97
C ASN A 262 -22.22 -12.01 6.99
N SER A 263 -22.19 -13.34 6.80
CA SER A 263 -23.41 -14.15 6.81
C SER A 263 -24.10 -14.15 8.17
N VAL A 264 -25.43 -14.31 8.16
CA VAL A 264 -26.23 -14.45 9.39
C VAL A 264 -25.72 -15.59 10.27
N VAL A 265 -25.25 -16.69 9.66
CA VAL A 265 -24.69 -17.84 10.37
C VAL A 265 -23.44 -17.46 11.17
N LYS A 266 -22.51 -16.69 10.57
CA LYS A 266 -21.30 -16.25 11.28
C LYS A 266 -21.57 -15.16 12.32
N ARG A 267 -22.57 -14.31 12.07
CA ARG A 267 -23.08 -13.34 13.06
C ARG A 267 -23.68 -14.05 14.28
N GLN A 268 -24.44 -15.12 14.04
CA GLN A 268 -24.99 -15.97 15.09
C GLN A 268 -23.89 -16.67 15.90
N ASP A 269 -22.84 -17.19 15.26
CA ASP A 269 -21.67 -17.80 15.93
C ASP A 269 -20.94 -16.78 16.83
N LEU A 270 -20.76 -15.53 16.35
CA LEU A 270 -20.21 -14.46 17.19
C LEU A 270 -21.09 -14.18 18.42
N ALA A 271 -22.41 -14.06 18.23
CA ALA A 271 -23.35 -13.85 19.32
C ALA A 271 -23.30 -14.99 20.36
N GLN A 272 -23.25 -16.25 19.92
CA GLN A 272 -23.15 -17.40 20.81
C GLN A 272 -21.83 -17.46 21.58
N ARG A 273 -20.71 -17.09 20.97
CA ARG A 273 -19.41 -17.00 21.67
C ARG A 273 -19.40 -15.89 22.71
N LEU A 274 -20.02 -14.76 22.42
CA LEU A 274 -20.18 -13.66 23.38
C LEU A 274 -21.08 -14.09 24.54
N GLU A 275 -22.16 -14.81 24.29
CA GLU A 275 -23.00 -15.41 25.33
C GLU A 275 -22.20 -16.41 26.19
N ALA A 276 -21.37 -17.26 25.57
CA ALA A 276 -20.46 -18.17 26.28
C ALA A 276 -19.38 -17.43 27.09
N ALA A 277 -18.93 -16.26 26.63
CA ALA A 277 -18.11 -15.31 27.38
C ALA A 277 -18.89 -14.54 28.46
N ARG A 278 -20.13 -14.95 28.74
CA ARG A 278 -21.08 -14.42 29.74
C ARG A 278 -21.61 -13.02 29.42
N CYS A 279 -21.61 -12.63 28.15
CA CYS A 279 -22.27 -11.41 27.71
C CYS A 279 -23.80 -11.58 27.65
N LEU A 280 -24.54 -10.52 27.96
CA LEU A 280 -26.00 -10.47 27.92
C LEU A 280 -26.49 -10.20 26.49
N VAL A 281 -26.31 -11.17 25.61
CA VAL A 281 -26.64 -11.08 24.18
C VAL A 281 -28.16 -11.17 23.97
N ASN A 282 -28.72 -10.22 23.22
CA ASN A 282 -30.13 -10.21 22.82
C ASN A 282 -30.27 -10.40 21.31
N ILE A 283 -30.62 -11.62 20.89
CA ILE A 283 -30.86 -11.99 19.49
C ILE A 283 -32.35 -12.07 19.13
N LYS A 284 -33.23 -11.40 19.88
CA LYS A 284 -34.66 -11.33 19.54
C LYS A 284 -34.87 -10.43 18.31
N GLY A 285 -35.70 -10.86 17.38
CA GLY A 285 -35.96 -10.14 16.13
C GLY A 285 -34.90 -10.43 15.06
N THR A 286 -34.92 -9.64 13.97
CA THR A 286 -34.08 -9.87 12.79
C THR A 286 -33.18 -8.70 12.40
N ASP A 287 -33.30 -7.54 13.05
CA ASP A 287 -32.55 -6.32 12.70
C ASP A 287 -31.02 -6.51 12.81
N TRP A 288 -30.59 -7.35 13.74
CA TRP A 288 -29.17 -7.68 13.95
C TRP A 288 -28.57 -8.51 12.80
N HIS A 289 -29.39 -9.16 11.96
CA HIS A 289 -28.93 -9.98 10.83
C HIS A 289 -28.09 -9.19 9.82
N THR A 290 -28.38 -7.91 9.64
CA THR A 290 -27.71 -7.02 8.67
C THR A 290 -27.07 -5.79 9.32
N SER A 291 -27.12 -5.67 10.65
CA SER A 291 -26.62 -4.50 11.38
C SER A 291 -25.09 -4.43 11.34
N GLY A 292 -24.56 -3.32 10.82
CA GLY A 292 -23.13 -3.09 10.68
C GLY A 292 -22.51 -3.85 9.50
N ASP A 293 -21.53 -3.26 8.83
CA ASP A 293 -20.80 -3.92 7.75
C ASP A 293 -19.72 -4.85 8.32
N LEU A 294 -19.97 -6.16 8.28
CA LEU A 294 -19.04 -7.21 8.69
C LEU A 294 -18.48 -7.99 7.50
N MET A 295 -18.55 -7.41 6.30
CA MET A 295 -17.92 -7.99 5.12
C MET A 295 -16.42 -8.07 5.35
N PRO A 296 -15.79 -9.25 5.21
CA PRO A 296 -14.35 -9.35 5.13
C PRO A 296 -13.82 -8.31 4.15
N PRO A 297 -12.67 -7.69 4.45
CA PRO A 297 -11.98 -6.92 3.43
C PRO A 297 -11.76 -7.89 2.27
N ASP A 298 -12.04 -7.43 1.05
CA ASP A 298 -12.15 -8.31 -0.10
C ASP A 298 -10.77 -8.89 -0.46
N VAL A 299 -10.48 -10.05 0.10
CA VAL A 299 -9.32 -10.89 -0.23
C VAL A 299 -9.75 -12.04 -1.15
N SER A 300 -10.97 -12.05 -1.69
CA SER A 300 -11.36 -13.02 -2.72
C SER A 300 -10.71 -12.75 -4.10
N ALA A 301 -9.88 -11.70 -4.17
CA ALA A 301 -8.83 -11.50 -5.17
C ALA A 301 -7.53 -12.31 -4.91
N SER A 302 -7.48 -13.19 -3.89
CA SER A 302 -6.23 -13.88 -3.46
C SER A 302 -6.28 -15.42 -3.46
N SER A 303 -7.14 -16.06 -4.28
CA SER A 303 -7.07 -17.51 -4.54
C SER A 303 -6.72 -17.91 -5.98
N ASN A 304 -6.30 -16.95 -6.80
CA ASN A 304 -5.30 -17.24 -7.82
C ASN A 304 -3.95 -16.88 -7.22
N THR A 305 -2.94 -17.68 -7.51
CA THR A 305 -1.53 -17.47 -7.18
C THR A 305 -1.14 -16.01 -7.47
N VAL A 306 -1.16 -15.15 -6.47
CA VAL A 306 -0.76 -13.75 -6.59
C VAL A 306 0.36 -13.54 -5.59
N LEU A 307 1.56 -13.49 -6.18
CA LEU A 307 2.75 -12.87 -5.65
C LEU A 307 2.38 -11.66 -4.80
N SER A 308 2.89 -11.62 -3.56
CA SER A 308 3.05 -10.45 -2.68
C SER A 308 2.63 -9.08 -3.27
N PRO A 309 1.89 -8.23 -2.54
CA PRO A 309 1.76 -6.82 -2.89
C PRO A 309 3.12 -6.15 -2.77
N ALA A 310 3.84 -6.11 -3.89
CA ALA A 310 4.82 -5.09 -4.10
C ALA A 310 4.11 -3.74 -3.86
N LYS A 311 4.85 -2.74 -3.35
CA LYS A 311 4.61 -1.32 -3.63
C LYS A 311 3.95 -1.19 -5.01
N PRO A 312 3.04 -0.24 -5.29
CA PRO A 312 2.43 -0.06 -6.61
C PRO A 312 3.50 0.29 -7.65
N MET A 313 4.15 -0.77 -8.07
CA MET A 313 5.05 -1.03 -9.15
C MET A 313 4.23 -2.09 -9.85
N GLN A 314 3.85 -1.80 -11.08
CA GLN A 314 3.09 -2.72 -11.92
C GLN A 314 3.53 -4.16 -11.66
N ASP A 315 2.56 -5.07 -11.51
CA ASP A 315 2.80 -6.50 -11.27
C ASP A 315 4.08 -6.94 -11.98
N LEU A 316 5.07 -7.38 -11.19
CA LEU A 316 6.41 -7.68 -11.66
C LEU A 316 6.36 -8.68 -12.83
N LEU A 317 5.37 -9.57 -12.83
CA LEU A 317 5.11 -10.49 -13.93
C LEU A 317 4.72 -9.73 -15.21
N THR A 318 3.73 -8.85 -15.12
CA THR A 318 3.30 -7.95 -16.21
C THR A 318 4.47 -7.10 -16.72
N VAL A 319 5.25 -6.48 -15.85
CA VAL A 319 6.43 -5.68 -16.23
C VAL A 319 7.48 -6.52 -16.94
N THR A 320 7.74 -7.73 -16.42
CA THR A 320 8.75 -8.63 -16.96
C THR A 320 8.33 -9.17 -18.34
N ALA A 321 7.07 -9.52 -18.51
CA ALA A 321 6.48 -9.92 -19.77
C ALA A 321 6.65 -8.82 -20.83
N MET A 322 6.26 -7.59 -20.49
CA MET A 322 6.31 -6.46 -21.42
C MET A 322 7.72 -5.93 -21.70
N ARG A 323 8.73 -6.28 -20.89
CA ARG A 323 10.12 -5.86 -21.10
C ARG A 323 10.63 -6.21 -22.50
N GLN A 324 10.16 -7.30 -23.08
CA GLN A 324 10.55 -7.75 -24.42
C GLN A 324 10.06 -6.81 -25.53
N LEU A 325 8.96 -6.09 -25.30
CA LEU A 325 8.38 -5.14 -26.26
C LEU A 325 8.91 -3.72 -26.09
N LYS A 326 9.70 -3.45 -25.04
CA LYS A 326 10.23 -2.13 -24.72
C LYS A 326 11.43 -1.80 -25.61
N ASN A 327 11.49 -0.58 -26.14
CA ASN A 327 12.63 -0.12 -26.94
C ASN A 327 13.94 -0.19 -26.11
N SER A 328 15.05 -0.54 -26.76
CA SER A 328 16.37 -0.68 -26.13
C SER A 328 16.83 0.58 -25.39
N SER A 329 16.44 1.77 -25.86
CA SER A 329 16.76 3.05 -25.19
C SER A 329 16.14 3.16 -23.79
N LEU A 330 15.07 2.41 -23.52
CA LEU A 330 14.36 2.40 -22.25
C LEU A 330 14.58 1.12 -21.43
N ALA A 331 15.36 0.16 -21.96
CA ALA A 331 15.54 -1.16 -21.35
C ALA A 331 16.17 -1.13 -19.95
N LYS A 332 16.99 -0.11 -19.65
CA LYS A 332 17.62 0.04 -18.32
C LYS A 332 16.63 0.42 -17.22
N TYR A 333 15.43 0.90 -17.57
CA TYR A 333 14.45 1.34 -16.59
C TYR A 333 13.47 0.21 -16.24
N PRO A 334 13.22 -0.05 -14.94
CA PRO A 334 12.40 -1.17 -14.50
C PRO A 334 10.90 -0.94 -14.70
N SER A 335 10.45 0.27 -15.03
CA SER A 335 9.03 0.57 -15.26
C SER A 335 8.45 -0.19 -16.46
N PHE A 336 7.16 -0.49 -16.41
CA PHE A 336 6.42 -0.96 -17.59
C PHE A 336 6.60 0.00 -18.75
N GLY A 337 6.80 -0.57 -19.93
CA GLY A 337 6.92 0.18 -21.15
C GLY A 337 6.70 -0.73 -22.34
N VAL A 338 6.27 -0.14 -23.44
CA VAL A 338 6.03 -0.79 -24.72
C VAL A 338 6.53 0.17 -25.77
N ASP A 339 7.31 -0.33 -26.72
CA ASP A 339 7.99 0.49 -27.71
C ASP A 339 8.74 1.65 -27.05
N SER A 340 8.54 2.87 -27.54
CA SER A 340 9.14 4.10 -27.04
C SER A 340 8.35 4.78 -25.91
N ALA A 341 7.39 4.09 -25.29
CA ALA A 341 6.58 4.65 -24.19
C ALA A 341 6.85 3.91 -22.87
N MET A 342 6.92 4.65 -21.76
CA MET A 342 7.22 4.10 -20.45
C MET A 342 6.44 4.79 -19.33
N THR A 343 5.92 4.00 -18.39
CA THR A 343 5.22 4.54 -17.23
C THR A 343 6.16 5.29 -16.29
N LEU A 344 5.77 6.52 -15.93
CA LEU A 344 6.37 7.30 -14.84
C LEU A 344 5.66 7.03 -13.52
N VAL A 345 4.32 7.03 -13.56
CA VAL A 345 3.47 6.82 -12.38
C VAL A 345 2.32 5.89 -12.77
N PRO A 346 2.30 4.65 -12.26
CA PRO A 346 1.19 3.74 -12.51
C PRO A 346 -0.03 4.10 -11.65
N CYS A 347 -1.23 3.80 -12.13
CA CYS A 347 -2.39 3.74 -11.25
C CYS A 347 -2.21 2.58 -10.25
N PRO A 348 -2.40 2.81 -8.93
CA PRO A 348 -2.30 1.74 -7.92
C PRO A 348 -3.27 0.58 -8.16
N TYR A 349 -4.42 0.87 -8.78
CA TYR A 349 -5.48 -0.10 -9.07
C TYR A 349 -5.81 -0.04 -10.57
N PRO A 350 -4.96 -0.60 -11.45
CA PRO A 350 -5.08 -0.40 -12.89
C PRO A 350 -6.32 -1.05 -13.50
N ASP A 351 -6.90 -2.06 -12.85
CA ASP A 351 -8.22 -2.65 -13.16
C ASP A 351 -9.36 -1.63 -13.00
N ARG A 352 -9.23 -0.73 -12.03
CA ARG A 352 -10.23 0.30 -11.72
C ARG A 352 -9.92 1.63 -12.41
N GLY A 353 -8.64 2.01 -12.45
CA GLY A 353 -8.14 3.32 -12.84
C GLY A 353 -8.57 4.47 -11.91
N TRP A 354 -7.94 5.63 -12.03
CA TRP A 354 -8.39 6.83 -11.34
C TRP A 354 -9.65 7.40 -11.99
N LYS A 355 -10.68 7.62 -11.19
CA LYS A 355 -11.88 8.35 -11.60
C LYS A 355 -11.59 9.84 -11.71
N LEU A 356 -12.29 10.53 -12.62
CA LEU A 356 -12.20 11.98 -12.75
C LEU A 356 -13.06 12.70 -11.69
N SER A 357 -12.87 12.37 -10.42
CA SER A 357 -13.64 12.88 -9.29
C SER A 357 -12.73 13.16 -8.09
N ASP A 358 -13.07 14.14 -7.26
CA ASP A 358 -12.35 14.35 -6.00
C ASP A 358 -12.62 13.17 -5.02
N PRO A 359 -11.62 12.70 -4.24
CA PRO A 359 -10.22 13.10 -4.22
C PRO A 359 -9.32 12.20 -5.09
N GLN A 360 -9.81 11.54 -6.14
CA GLN A 360 -8.98 10.60 -6.92
C GLN A 360 -7.98 11.29 -7.85
N VAL A 361 -8.32 12.47 -8.37
CA VAL A 361 -7.45 13.26 -9.25
C VAL A 361 -7.56 14.73 -8.85
N ASP A 362 -6.42 15.41 -8.79
CA ASP A 362 -6.34 16.85 -8.52
C ASP A 362 -5.32 17.49 -9.47
N LEU A 363 -5.81 18.22 -10.46
CA LEU A 363 -4.98 18.98 -11.40
C LEU A 363 -4.95 20.45 -11.00
N ARG A 364 -3.76 20.99 -10.75
CA ARG A 364 -3.54 22.35 -10.25
C ARG A 364 -2.71 23.13 -11.25
N THR A 365 -3.11 24.36 -11.54
CA THR A 365 -2.30 25.28 -12.35
C THR A 365 -1.56 26.30 -11.49
N THR A 366 -0.44 26.81 -12.00
CA THR A 366 0.33 27.90 -11.41
C THR A 366 0.41 29.08 -12.39
N THR A 367 0.61 30.29 -11.87
CA THR A 367 0.82 31.49 -12.70
C THR A 367 2.24 31.59 -13.28
N ALA A 368 3.13 30.66 -12.90
CA ALA A 368 4.50 30.63 -13.41
C ALA A 368 4.51 30.18 -14.88
N GLN A 369 5.45 30.70 -15.65
CA GLN A 369 5.73 30.24 -17.00
C GLN A 369 7.11 29.57 -17.03
N PHE A 370 7.28 28.59 -17.91
CA PHE A 370 8.58 27.98 -18.15
C PHE A 370 9.55 29.00 -18.75
N VAL A 371 10.76 29.06 -18.22
CA VAL A 371 11.85 29.91 -18.72
C VAL A 371 13.09 29.03 -18.81
N PHE A 372 13.84 29.16 -19.91
CA PHE A 372 15.10 28.45 -20.05
C PHE A 372 16.16 29.03 -19.11
N PRO A 373 17.15 28.22 -18.69
CA PRO A 373 18.38 28.71 -18.09
C PRO A 373 19.02 29.85 -18.90
N LYS A 374 19.74 30.77 -18.23
CA LYS A 374 20.28 31.98 -18.87
C LYS A 374 21.18 31.68 -20.07
N ASP A 375 21.94 30.59 -20.01
CA ASP A 375 22.84 30.09 -21.04
C ASP A 375 22.11 29.54 -22.28
N GLN A 376 20.84 29.17 -22.16
CA GLN A 376 20.01 28.66 -23.27
C GLN A 376 19.02 29.71 -23.80
N GLN A 377 18.77 30.77 -23.04
CA GLN A 377 17.77 31.79 -23.37
C GLN A 377 18.12 32.54 -24.67
N GLU A 378 19.39 32.85 -24.90
CA GLU A 378 19.83 33.54 -26.12
C GLU A 378 19.66 32.68 -27.37
N GLN A 379 20.03 31.39 -27.29
CA GLN A 379 19.83 30.43 -28.38
C GLN A 379 18.36 30.23 -28.73
N TYR A 380 17.49 30.16 -27.71
CA TYR A 380 16.04 30.10 -27.93
C TYR A 380 15.50 31.33 -28.65
N LEU A 381 15.93 32.54 -28.27
CA LEU A 381 15.48 33.77 -28.92
C LEU A 381 15.94 33.83 -30.39
N ALA A 382 17.16 33.40 -30.69
CA ALA A 382 17.65 33.27 -32.05
C ALA A 382 16.83 32.25 -32.86
N TYR A 383 16.64 31.03 -32.33
CA TYR A 383 15.81 30.00 -32.96
C TYR A 383 14.38 30.49 -33.25
N LYS A 384 13.75 31.17 -32.29
CA LYS A 384 12.39 31.70 -32.44
C LYS A 384 12.31 32.77 -33.53
N ALA A 385 13.31 33.65 -33.62
CA ALA A 385 13.36 34.67 -34.66
C ALA A 385 13.58 34.06 -36.06
N GLU A 386 14.51 33.12 -36.18
CA GLU A 386 14.83 32.44 -37.44
C GLU A 386 13.65 31.61 -37.99
N ASN A 387 12.85 31.03 -37.11
CA ASN A 387 11.75 30.14 -37.47
C ASN A 387 10.36 30.80 -37.39
N TYR A 388 10.30 32.10 -37.15
CA TYR A 388 9.05 32.80 -36.82
C TYR A 388 7.92 32.58 -37.84
N GLU A 389 8.22 32.76 -39.14
CA GLU A 389 7.24 32.57 -40.21
C GLU A 389 7.03 31.09 -40.54
N ALA A 390 8.12 30.34 -40.74
CA ALA A 390 8.09 28.95 -41.20
C ALA A 390 7.33 28.02 -40.23
N LYS A 391 7.43 28.27 -38.92
CA LYS A 391 6.76 27.50 -37.87
C LYS A 391 5.52 28.22 -37.31
N LYS A 392 5.10 29.33 -37.94
CA LYS A 392 3.94 30.14 -37.55
C LYS A 392 3.94 30.55 -36.07
N PHE A 393 5.08 30.99 -35.55
CA PHE A 393 5.19 31.50 -34.17
C PHE A 393 4.51 32.85 -33.95
N VAL A 394 3.85 33.40 -34.97
CA VAL A 394 2.85 34.46 -34.81
C VAL A 394 1.68 34.02 -33.93
N ASP A 395 1.28 32.74 -34.05
CA ASP A 395 0.23 32.10 -33.25
C ASP A 395 0.85 31.13 -32.23
N ASP A 396 1.96 31.53 -31.60
CA ASP A 396 2.71 30.68 -30.67
C ASP A 396 1.82 30.21 -29.50
N ARG A 397 1.35 28.96 -29.60
CA ARG A 397 0.34 28.41 -28.73
C ARG A 397 0.88 28.26 -27.31
N ASN A 398 0.02 28.55 -26.34
CA ASN A 398 0.30 28.30 -24.93
C ASN A 398 -0.10 26.86 -24.59
N LEU A 399 0.88 26.07 -24.18
CA LEU A 399 0.74 24.69 -23.72
C LEU A 399 0.93 24.64 -22.19
N LEU A 400 0.59 23.50 -21.61
CA LEU A 400 0.78 23.24 -20.19
C LEU A 400 1.72 22.06 -19.98
N MET A 401 2.71 22.26 -19.11
CA MET A 401 3.73 21.26 -18.77
C MET A 401 3.68 20.94 -17.27
N LEU A 402 4.02 19.70 -16.90
CA LEU A 402 4.18 19.34 -15.50
C LEU A 402 5.37 20.07 -14.86
N THR A 403 5.23 20.44 -13.59
CA THR A 403 6.29 21.06 -12.79
C THR A 403 7.18 20.03 -12.09
N LYS A 404 6.62 18.88 -11.73
CA LYS A 404 7.29 17.80 -11.01
C LYS A 404 6.69 16.45 -11.39
N THR A 405 7.47 15.39 -11.29
CA THR A 405 6.96 14.03 -11.45
C THR A 405 5.94 13.75 -10.34
N PRO A 406 4.69 13.37 -10.68
CA PRO A 406 3.67 13.07 -9.67
C PRO A 406 4.12 11.92 -8.77
N ARG A 407 3.67 11.93 -7.52
CA ARG A 407 3.88 10.81 -6.59
C ARG A 407 2.53 10.36 -6.09
N VAL A 408 2.26 9.06 -6.21
CA VAL A 408 1.04 8.43 -5.70
C VAL A 408 1.45 7.30 -4.77
N PHE A 409 0.86 7.28 -3.59
CA PHE A 409 1.09 6.25 -2.59
C PHE A 409 -0.16 5.38 -2.47
N THR A 410 -0.01 4.13 -2.06
CA THR A 410 -1.15 3.20 -1.92
C THR A 410 -2.12 3.62 -0.81
N ASP A 411 -1.63 4.28 0.24
CA ASP A 411 -2.38 4.85 1.37
C ASP A 411 -2.98 6.23 1.08
N ALA A 412 -2.48 6.92 0.06
CA ALA A 412 -3.02 8.18 -0.47
C ALA A 412 -3.06 8.12 -2.01
N PRO A 413 -4.00 7.36 -2.61
CA PRO A 413 -3.99 7.02 -4.02
C PRO A 413 -4.41 8.18 -4.94
N THR A 414 -4.45 9.42 -4.46
CA THR A 414 -4.80 10.59 -5.26
C THR A 414 -3.71 10.89 -6.29
N LEU A 415 -4.09 11.03 -7.56
CA LEU A 415 -3.20 11.56 -8.59
C LEU A 415 -3.19 13.09 -8.54
N ILE A 416 -2.10 13.66 -8.01
CA ILE A 416 -1.90 15.11 -7.97
C ILE A 416 -0.99 15.54 -9.13
N LEU A 417 -1.51 16.40 -10.01
CA LEU A 417 -0.79 16.97 -11.15
C LEU A 417 -0.64 18.48 -10.93
N GLU A 418 0.58 18.99 -11.04
CA GLU A 418 0.85 20.43 -10.97
C GLU A 418 1.43 20.88 -12.31
N VAL A 419 0.77 21.85 -12.95
CA VAL A 419 1.14 22.35 -14.27
C VAL A 419 1.50 23.83 -14.27
N LYS A 420 2.30 24.22 -15.26
CA LYS A 420 2.66 25.60 -15.57
C LYS A 420 2.66 25.80 -17.08
N GLU A 421 2.57 27.06 -17.51
CA GLU A 421 2.51 27.41 -18.92
C GLU A 421 3.87 27.29 -19.63
N VAL A 422 3.84 26.88 -20.90
CA VAL A 422 5.01 26.82 -21.78
C VAL A 422 4.60 27.10 -23.22
N LEU A 423 5.42 27.86 -23.95
CA LEU A 423 5.14 28.16 -25.36
C LEU A 423 5.51 26.99 -26.26
N PHE A 424 4.72 26.77 -27.32
CA PHE A 424 4.99 25.75 -28.34
C PHE A 424 6.38 25.92 -28.97
N SER A 425 6.81 27.15 -29.25
CA SER A 425 8.16 27.43 -29.75
C SER A 425 9.29 26.96 -28.82
N LYS A 426 9.08 26.97 -27.49
CA LYS A 426 10.06 26.45 -26.51
C LYS A 426 10.13 24.92 -26.54
N VAL A 427 8.99 24.26 -26.73
CA VAL A 427 8.93 22.79 -26.91
C VAL A 427 9.66 22.39 -28.18
N LEU A 428 9.42 23.09 -29.30
CA LEU A 428 10.13 22.82 -30.55
C LEU A 428 11.63 23.11 -30.45
N PHE A 429 12.04 24.23 -29.84
CA PHE A 429 13.46 24.52 -29.62
C PHE A 429 14.14 23.41 -28.83
N PHE A 430 13.52 22.91 -27.76
CA PHE A 430 14.07 21.79 -27.00
C PHE A 430 14.24 20.54 -27.86
N ARG A 431 13.22 20.16 -28.64
CA ARG A 431 13.23 18.95 -29.48
C ARG A 431 14.19 19.05 -30.66
N GLU A 432 14.14 20.14 -31.41
CA GLU A 432 14.87 20.30 -32.68
C GLU A 432 16.32 20.78 -32.47
N VAL A 433 16.62 21.43 -31.34
CA VAL A 433 17.95 21.96 -31.04
C VAL A 433 18.57 21.23 -29.85
N LEU A 434 18.03 21.39 -28.65
CA LEU A 434 18.73 20.96 -27.43
C LEU A 434 18.93 19.44 -27.37
N LEU A 435 17.92 18.63 -27.71
CA LEU A 435 18.04 17.16 -27.72
C LEU A 435 19.09 16.67 -28.71
N ARG A 436 19.39 17.44 -29.76
CA ARG A 436 20.36 17.09 -30.80
C ARG A 436 21.76 17.62 -30.54
N THR A 437 21.89 18.76 -29.85
CA THR A 437 23.17 19.46 -29.68
C THR A 437 23.79 19.25 -28.30
N VAL A 438 23.01 18.97 -27.27
CA VAL A 438 23.50 18.75 -25.91
C VAL A 438 23.78 17.26 -25.70
N PRO A 439 25.05 16.85 -25.48
CA PRO A 439 25.39 15.45 -25.28
C PRO A 439 24.61 14.82 -24.11
N ASP A 440 24.09 13.62 -24.35
CA ASP A 440 23.38 12.79 -23.36
C ASP A 440 22.17 13.45 -22.67
N LEU A 441 21.68 14.59 -23.17
CA LEU A 441 20.56 15.32 -22.56
C LEU A 441 19.32 14.43 -22.46
N TRP A 442 19.07 13.59 -23.45
CA TRP A 442 17.96 12.64 -23.45
C TRP A 442 18.02 11.67 -22.26
N GLY A 443 19.14 10.97 -22.11
CA GLY A 443 19.34 9.99 -21.04
C GLY A 443 19.31 10.66 -19.66
N ASN A 444 19.96 11.81 -19.53
CA ASN A 444 19.97 12.60 -18.29
C ASN A 444 18.54 13.05 -17.92
N THR A 445 17.74 13.49 -18.89
CA THR A 445 16.36 13.91 -18.64
C THR A 445 15.50 12.73 -18.16
N LEU A 446 15.64 11.55 -18.77
CA LEU A 446 14.94 10.35 -18.33
C LEU A 446 15.39 9.89 -16.93
N ASP A 447 16.69 9.96 -16.63
CA ASP A 447 17.22 9.61 -15.31
C ASP A 447 16.71 10.58 -14.22
N ASP A 448 16.59 11.86 -14.55
CA ASP A 448 15.99 12.88 -13.68
C ASP A 448 14.50 12.63 -13.43
N LEU A 449 13.73 12.30 -14.48
CA LEU A 449 12.32 11.93 -14.35
C LEU A 449 12.14 10.71 -13.43
N MET A 450 12.96 9.67 -13.63
CA MET A 450 12.90 8.42 -12.88
C MET A 450 13.36 8.54 -11.43
N SER A 451 14.27 9.48 -11.14
CA SER A 451 14.67 9.80 -9.77
C SER A 451 13.68 10.74 -9.06
N GLY A 452 12.64 11.21 -9.75
CA GLY A 452 11.60 12.06 -9.19
C GLY A 452 12.08 13.49 -8.92
N LYS A 453 13.07 13.97 -9.68
CA LYS A 453 13.50 15.38 -9.66
C LYS A 453 12.42 16.29 -10.28
N PRO A 454 12.47 17.61 -10.00
CA PRO A 454 11.62 18.57 -10.69
C PRO A 454 11.78 18.50 -12.21
N ILE A 455 10.70 18.68 -12.95
CA ILE A 455 10.72 18.57 -14.41
C ILE A 455 11.28 19.87 -15.00
N SER A 456 12.42 19.76 -15.66
CA SER A 456 13.24 20.88 -16.13
C SER A 456 13.18 21.13 -17.64
N PHE A 457 12.51 20.28 -18.41
CA PHE A 457 12.40 20.41 -19.87
C PHE A 457 10.98 20.78 -20.33
N PRO A 458 10.83 21.61 -21.37
CA PRO A 458 9.53 22.02 -21.88
C PRO A 458 8.87 20.88 -22.66
N HIS A 459 7.59 20.63 -22.38
CA HIS A 459 6.77 19.61 -23.03
C HIS A 459 5.29 20.02 -23.00
N GLY A 460 4.44 19.40 -23.82
CA GLY A 460 3.00 19.66 -23.81
C GLY A 460 2.25 18.45 -23.27
N MET A 461 1.60 18.57 -22.11
CA MET A 461 0.84 17.46 -21.56
C MET A 461 -0.27 17.01 -22.51
N SER A 462 -0.29 15.72 -22.84
CA SER A 462 -1.33 15.10 -23.67
C SER A 462 -2.08 14.01 -22.91
N MET A 463 -3.38 13.88 -23.13
CA MET A 463 -4.20 12.77 -22.71
C MET A 463 -4.38 11.89 -23.93
N GLN A 464 -3.86 10.68 -23.84
CA GLN A 464 -4.00 9.69 -24.89
C GLN A 464 -4.98 8.63 -24.42
N MET A 465 -6.15 8.60 -25.06
CA MET A 465 -7.31 7.86 -24.58
C MET A 465 -7.64 6.68 -25.49
N VAL A 466 -7.94 5.54 -24.87
CA VAL A 466 -8.53 4.35 -25.51
C VAL A 466 -10.05 4.43 -25.39
N VAL A 467 -10.76 4.30 -26.51
CA VAL A 467 -12.22 4.36 -26.56
C VAL A 467 -12.78 2.96 -26.82
N GLY A 468 -13.46 2.41 -25.82
CA GLY A 468 -14.19 1.14 -25.90
C GLY A 468 -15.70 1.34 -26.01
N THR A 469 -16.40 0.36 -26.53
CA THR A 469 -17.86 0.32 -26.70
C THR A 469 -18.47 -0.80 -25.87
N ARG A 470 -19.78 -0.74 -25.62
CA ARG A 470 -20.46 -1.65 -24.69
C ARG A 470 -20.44 -3.12 -25.14
N ASP A 471 -20.47 -3.38 -26.44
CA ASP A 471 -20.28 -4.70 -27.07
C ASP A 471 -18.83 -5.18 -27.09
N GLY A 472 -17.91 -4.46 -26.43
CA GLY A 472 -16.53 -4.90 -26.27
C GLY A 472 -15.69 -4.74 -27.54
N GLN A 473 -15.98 -3.73 -28.36
CA GLN A 473 -15.08 -3.28 -29.43
C GLN A 473 -14.27 -2.06 -28.97
N VAL A 474 -13.08 -1.90 -29.53
CA VAL A 474 -12.17 -0.76 -29.33
C VAL A 474 -12.05 0.01 -30.64
N LEU A 475 -12.16 1.33 -30.55
CA LEU A 475 -11.94 2.23 -31.68
C LEU A 475 -10.44 2.38 -31.93
N ILE A 476 -10.03 2.17 -33.17
CA ILE A 476 -8.72 2.57 -33.69
C ILE A 476 -8.91 3.51 -34.88
N THR A 477 -8.04 4.50 -35.03
CA THR A 477 -8.15 5.58 -36.02
C THR A 477 -6.88 5.67 -36.86
N GLU A 478 -7.01 5.91 -38.16
CA GLU A 478 -5.87 6.15 -39.04
C GLU A 478 -5.63 7.66 -39.17
N ARG A 479 -4.52 8.15 -38.63
CA ARG A 479 -4.16 9.58 -38.65
C ARG A 479 -4.15 10.11 -40.07
N SER A 480 -4.70 11.31 -40.29
CA SER A 480 -4.71 11.96 -41.59
C SER A 480 -3.28 12.11 -42.10
N HIS A 481 -3.07 11.89 -43.40
CA HIS A 481 -1.76 12.10 -44.02
C HIS A 481 -1.26 13.55 -43.92
N THR A 482 -2.14 14.49 -43.60
CA THR A 482 -1.81 15.91 -43.40
C THR A 482 -1.38 16.27 -41.98
N THR A 483 -1.46 15.34 -41.01
CA THR A 483 -0.99 15.63 -39.65
C THR A 483 0.53 15.75 -39.64
N GLU A 484 1.04 16.75 -38.92
CA GLU A 484 2.49 17.03 -38.81
C GLU A 484 3.28 15.83 -38.27
N TRP A 485 2.69 15.06 -37.36
CA TRP A 485 3.34 13.93 -36.69
C TRP A 485 2.61 12.62 -37.00
N TYR A 486 3.36 11.65 -37.53
CA TYR A 486 2.92 10.28 -37.83
C TYR A 486 1.66 10.19 -38.73
N GLY A 487 1.56 11.02 -39.77
CA GLY A 487 0.48 10.92 -40.76
C GLY A 487 0.40 9.52 -41.39
N GLY A 488 -0.82 9.01 -41.57
CA GLY A 488 -1.09 7.66 -42.08
C GLY A 488 -0.77 6.51 -41.11
N HIS A 489 -0.42 6.79 -39.85
CA HIS A 489 -0.27 5.76 -38.83
C HIS A 489 -1.59 5.51 -38.12
N TRP A 490 -1.83 4.28 -37.69
CA TRP A 490 -2.97 3.91 -36.86
C TRP A 490 -2.74 4.33 -35.40
N SER A 491 -3.80 4.69 -34.70
CA SER A 491 -3.79 5.09 -33.30
C SER A 491 -4.85 4.31 -32.51
N CYS A 492 -4.55 4.04 -31.24
CA CYS A 492 -5.47 3.42 -30.28
C CYS A 492 -5.62 4.36 -29.08
N SER A 493 -6.54 5.34 -29.08
CA SER A 493 -7.58 5.68 -30.07
C SER A 493 -7.54 7.16 -30.51
N MET A 494 -7.02 8.05 -29.66
CA MET A 494 -6.80 9.48 -29.90
C MET A 494 -5.72 10.08 -28.96
N GLU A 495 -5.29 11.31 -29.24
CA GLU A 495 -4.38 12.10 -28.42
C GLU A 495 -4.83 13.57 -28.38
N GLU A 496 -5.05 14.15 -27.18
CA GLU A 496 -5.47 15.55 -27.03
C GLU A 496 -4.58 16.29 -26.04
N ASN A 497 -4.15 17.52 -26.34
CA ASN A 497 -3.32 18.30 -25.44
C ASN A 497 -4.14 18.99 -24.36
N LEU A 498 -3.57 19.15 -23.16
CA LEU A 498 -4.18 19.96 -22.10
C LEU A 498 -4.18 21.43 -22.53
N SER A 499 -5.35 22.07 -22.43
CA SER A 499 -5.54 23.46 -22.81
C SER A 499 -5.77 24.34 -21.60
N VAL A 500 -5.34 25.60 -21.67
CA VAL A 500 -5.69 26.63 -20.67
C VAL A 500 -7.21 26.77 -20.55
N LYS A 501 -7.97 26.50 -21.62
CA LYS A 501 -9.43 26.52 -21.64
C LYS A 501 -10.05 25.50 -20.67
N ASP A 502 -9.36 24.42 -20.36
CA ASP A 502 -9.87 23.37 -19.48
C ASP A 502 -10.01 23.86 -18.02
N PHE A 503 -9.32 24.97 -17.67
CA PHE A 503 -9.36 25.62 -16.35
C PHE A 503 -10.39 26.76 -16.24
N ALA A 504 -11.18 27.04 -17.28
CA ALA A 504 -11.98 28.26 -17.40
C ALA A 504 -12.94 28.54 -16.23
N HIS A 505 -13.37 27.50 -15.49
CA HIS A 505 -14.30 27.63 -14.37
C HIS A 505 -13.68 27.40 -12.99
N ARG A 506 -12.56 26.66 -12.92
CA ARG A 506 -11.89 26.32 -11.66
C ARG A 506 -10.40 26.09 -11.90
N PRO A 507 -9.50 26.70 -11.11
CA PRO A 507 -8.06 26.58 -11.34
C PRO A 507 -7.45 25.27 -10.78
N GLN A 508 -8.21 24.46 -10.04
CA GLN A 508 -7.72 23.26 -9.38
C GLN A 508 -8.80 22.19 -9.15
N GLY A 509 -8.39 20.96 -8.81
CA GLY A 509 -9.26 19.81 -8.51
C GLY A 509 -9.46 18.85 -9.69
N ALA A 510 -10.47 17.99 -9.61
CA ALA A 510 -10.79 17.06 -10.69
C ALA A 510 -11.44 17.70 -11.93
N GLU A 511 -12.05 18.88 -11.78
CA GLU A 511 -12.87 19.52 -12.82
C GLU A 511 -12.10 19.87 -14.11
N PRO A 512 -10.88 20.46 -14.06
CA PRO A 512 -10.10 20.69 -15.27
C PRO A 512 -9.80 19.41 -16.06
N VAL A 513 -9.57 18.29 -15.37
CA VAL A 513 -9.35 16.99 -16.03
C VAL A 513 -10.61 16.46 -16.68
N ARG A 514 -11.79 16.68 -16.06
CA ARG A 514 -13.09 16.35 -16.66
C ARG A 514 -13.35 17.18 -17.91
N ASN A 515 -13.06 18.48 -17.86
CA ASN A 515 -13.21 19.38 -19.01
C ASN A 515 -12.29 18.97 -20.16
N TRP A 516 -11.05 18.63 -19.85
CA TRP A 516 -10.09 18.12 -20.83
C TRP A 516 -10.60 16.84 -21.51
N ALA A 517 -11.05 15.84 -20.73
CA ALA A 517 -11.59 14.60 -21.28
C ALA A 517 -12.85 14.82 -22.15
N LYS A 518 -13.74 15.73 -21.72
CA LYS A 518 -14.94 16.09 -22.49
C LYS A 518 -14.60 16.77 -23.81
N ARG A 519 -13.67 17.73 -23.75
CA ARG A 519 -13.22 18.45 -24.94
C ARG A 519 -12.56 17.50 -25.93
N ALA A 520 -11.68 16.62 -25.46
CA ALA A 520 -11.05 15.60 -26.30
C ALA A 520 -12.10 14.78 -27.07
N LEU A 521 -13.11 14.24 -26.36
CA LEU A 521 -14.16 13.41 -26.97
C LEU A 521 -15.07 14.17 -27.96
N ASP A 522 -15.37 15.46 -27.71
CA ASP A 522 -16.17 16.28 -28.62
C ASP A 522 -15.35 16.74 -29.85
N GLU A 523 -14.10 17.17 -29.67
CA GLU A 523 -13.27 17.71 -30.76
C GLU A 523 -12.90 16.62 -31.77
N GLU A 524 -12.44 15.46 -31.29
CA GLU A 524 -11.97 14.33 -32.10
C GLU A 524 -13.12 13.49 -32.69
N PHE A 525 -14.15 13.22 -31.89
CA PHE A 525 -15.21 12.26 -32.26
C PHE A 525 -16.61 12.87 -32.33
N GLY A 526 -16.79 14.11 -31.88
CA GLY A 526 -18.12 14.73 -31.79
C GLY A 526 -19.00 14.08 -30.73
N LEU A 527 -18.44 13.42 -29.72
CA LEU A 527 -19.21 12.79 -28.64
C LEU A 527 -19.51 13.85 -27.56
N ARG A 528 -20.78 14.05 -27.23
CA ARG A 528 -21.25 15.08 -26.30
C ARG A 528 -21.84 14.47 -25.03
N GLU A 529 -22.13 15.33 -24.06
CA GLU A 529 -22.86 14.92 -22.85
C GLU A 529 -24.19 14.25 -23.25
N GLY A 530 -24.35 12.98 -22.84
CA GLY A 530 -25.46 12.11 -23.24
C GLY A 530 -25.04 10.92 -24.12
N ASP A 531 -23.93 11.03 -24.87
CA ASP A 531 -23.36 9.91 -25.63
C ASP A 531 -22.54 8.96 -24.74
N TYR A 532 -22.04 9.49 -23.62
CA TYR A 532 -21.25 8.76 -22.63
C TYR A 532 -21.38 9.42 -21.26
N SER A 533 -21.04 8.66 -20.21
CA SER A 533 -20.81 9.20 -18.88
C SER A 533 -19.33 9.52 -18.69
N VAL A 534 -19.00 10.76 -18.34
CA VAL A 534 -17.62 11.13 -17.96
C VAL A 534 -17.14 10.36 -16.73
N GLU A 535 -18.05 9.83 -15.92
CA GLU A 535 -17.76 8.92 -14.81
C GLU A 535 -17.31 7.53 -15.27
N ASN A 536 -17.25 7.25 -16.57
CA ASN A 536 -16.66 6.04 -17.14
C ASN A 536 -15.23 6.26 -17.66
N VAL A 537 -14.72 7.50 -17.61
CA VAL A 537 -13.33 7.79 -17.95
C VAL A 537 -12.41 7.40 -16.79
N ARG A 538 -11.32 6.69 -17.09
CA ARG A 538 -10.32 6.25 -16.12
C ARG A 538 -8.92 6.63 -16.59
N ILE A 539 -8.11 7.20 -15.70
CA ILE A 539 -6.67 7.39 -15.95
C ILE A 539 -5.93 6.15 -15.43
N LEU A 540 -5.07 5.56 -16.26
CA LEU A 540 -4.35 4.33 -15.98
C LEU A 540 -2.87 4.57 -15.65
N SER A 541 -2.29 5.65 -16.16
CA SER A 541 -0.90 6.02 -15.85
C SER A 541 -0.57 7.46 -16.26
N VAL A 542 0.44 8.03 -15.60
CA VAL A 542 1.28 9.09 -16.17
C VAL A 542 2.49 8.42 -16.82
N PHE A 543 2.80 8.75 -18.06
CA PHE A 543 3.86 8.09 -18.83
C PHE A 543 4.66 9.07 -19.68
N VAL A 544 5.86 8.66 -20.06
CA VAL A 544 6.73 9.39 -20.99
C VAL A 544 6.65 8.73 -22.36
N GLU A 545 6.38 9.53 -23.38
CA GLU A 545 6.66 9.21 -24.78
C GLU A 545 8.09 9.63 -25.06
N SER A 546 8.95 8.66 -25.35
CA SER A 546 10.39 8.81 -25.51
C SER A 546 10.85 8.11 -26.78
N ASN A 547 10.60 8.76 -27.93
CA ASN A 547 11.05 8.28 -29.23
C ASN A 547 12.32 9.04 -29.68
N PRO A 548 13.52 8.50 -29.45
CA PRO A 548 14.78 9.16 -29.82
C PRO A 548 14.92 9.34 -31.34
N ASP A 549 14.35 8.44 -32.15
CA ASP A 549 14.46 8.52 -33.61
C ASP A 549 13.64 9.67 -34.21
N ALA A 550 12.66 10.20 -33.46
CA ALA A 550 11.79 11.30 -33.86
C ALA A 550 11.97 12.56 -32.98
N ASP A 551 13.00 12.58 -32.14
CA ASP A 551 13.24 13.63 -31.14
C ASP A 551 11.99 13.96 -30.28
N VAL A 552 11.19 12.95 -29.94
CA VAL A 552 9.97 13.11 -29.13
C VAL A 552 10.26 12.74 -27.68
N LEU A 553 10.25 13.74 -26.80
CA LEU A 553 10.22 13.54 -25.36
C LEU A 553 9.04 14.33 -24.78
N ASN A 554 7.98 13.61 -24.41
CA ASN A 554 6.74 14.22 -23.93
C ASN A 554 6.14 13.47 -22.74
N ILE A 555 5.44 14.16 -21.84
CA ILE A 555 4.77 13.53 -20.70
C ILE A 555 3.26 13.54 -20.92
N CYS A 556 2.65 12.37 -20.77
CA CYS A 556 1.27 12.11 -21.16
C CYS A 556 0.48 11.37 -20.07
N LEU A 557 -0.85 11.45 -20.13
CA LEU A 557 -1.77 10.58 -19.42
C LEU A 557 -2.26 9.48 -20.35
N CYS A 558 -2.26 8.23 -19.88
CA CYS A 558 -2.99 7.15 -20.55
C CYS A 558 -4.36 7.03 -19.89
N ALA A 559 -5.42 7.14 -20.68
CA ALA A 559 -6.79 7.02 -20.20
C ALA A 559 -7.57 5.97 -21.00
N VAL A 560 -8.67 5.49 -20.43
CA VAL A 560 -9.67 4.68 -21.12
C VAL A 560 -11.05 5.24 -20.85
N VAL A 561 -11.95 5.15 -21.81
CA VAL A 561 -13.38 5.39 -21.64
C VAL A 561 -14.16 4.24 -22.22
N LEU A 562 -15.10 3.71 -21.44
CA LEU A 562 -16.11 2.77 -21.93
C LEU A 562 -17.39 3.55 -22.25
N LEU A 563 -17.74 3.60 -23.53
CA LEU A 563 -18.97 4.19 -24.01
C LEU A 563 -20.15 3.27 -23.69
N GLU A 564 -21.30 3.88 -23.43
CA GLU A 564 -22.55 3.16 -23.16
C GLU A 564 -23.26 2.69 -24.44
N MET A 565 -22.77 3.13 -25.60
CA MET A 565 -23.26 2.77 -26.93
C MET A 565 -22.51 1.58 -27.54
N GLU A 566 -23.20 0.91 -28.47
CA GLU A 566 -22.67 -0.19 -29.28
C GLU A 566 -21.78 0.34 -30.41
N SER A 567 -20.88 -0.51 -30.90
CA SER A 567 -19.93 -0.20 -31.98
C SER A 567 -20.58 0.29 -33.29
N GLU A 568 -21.77 -0.24 -33.62
CA GLU A 568 -22.53 0.19 -34.80
C GLU A 568 -23.01 1.65 -34.67
N ALA A 569 -23.50 2.03 -33.49
CA ALA A 569 -23.95 3.39 -33.23
C ALA A 569 -22.79 4.39 -33.27
N LEU A 570 -21.64 4.03 -32.67
CA LEU A 570 -20.43 4.83 -32.77
C LEU A 570 -19.97 4.98 -34.22
N SER A 571 -20.00 3.90 -35.00
CA SER A 571 -19.62 3.92 -36.42
C SER A 571 -20.51 4.84 -37.25
N ALA A 572 -21.83 4.80 -37.03
CA ALA A 572 -22.78 5.70 -37.68
C ALA A 572 -22.49 7.17 -37.33
N ARG A 573 -22.21 7.45 -36.04
CA ARG A 573 -21.84 8.77 -35.55
C ARG A 573 -20.57 9.31 -36.19
N LEU A 574 -19.49 8.53 -36.22
CA LEU A 574 -18.22 8.96 -36.81
C LEU A 574 -18.35 9.22 -38.33
N ARG A 575 -19.12 8.38 -39.04
CA ARG A 575 -19.39 8.56 -40.48
C ARG A 575 -20.23 9.79 -40.79
N SER A 576 -21.09 10.23 -39.87
CA SER A 576 -21.85 11.47 -40.04
C SER A 576 -20.99 12.74 -39.91
N LYS A 577 -19.67 12.59 -39.68
CA LYS A 577 -18.67 13.66 -39.54
C LYS A 577 -19.11 14.83 -38.63
N PRO A 578 -19.56 14.58 -37.40
CA PRO A 578 -19.92 15.65 -36.46
C PRO A 578 -18.69 16.32 -35.84
N ARG A 579 -17.50 15.77 -36.08
CA ARG A 579 -16.22 16.19 -35.50
C ARG A 579 -15.74 17.54 -36.03
N LYS A 580 -15.12 18.31 -35.15
CA LYS A 580 -14.51 19.62 -35.46
C LYS A 580 -13.13 19.44 -36.07
N ASP A 581 -12.40 18.43 -35.59
CA ASP A 581 -11.05 18.15 -36.04
C ASP A 581 -11.02 16.94 -36.99
N HIS A 582 -10.27 17.10 -38.07
CA HIS A 582 -10.10 16.08 -39.11
C HIS A 582 -8.74 15.38 -38.96
N GLU A 583 -8.36 15.04 -37.72
CA GLU A 583 -7.05 14.47 -37.40
C GLU A 583 -6.90 13.02 -37.86
N PHE A 584 -8.00 12.30 -38.12
CA PHE A 584 -7.99 10.96 -38.71
C PHE A 584 -8.74 10.87 -40.05
N SER A 585 -8.31 9.97 -40.93
CA SER A 585 -8.85 9.75 -42.27
C SER A 585 -9.72 8.49 -42.39
N ASP A 586 -9.43 7.45 -41.61
CA ASP A 586 -10.22 6.21 -41.50
C ASP A 586 -10.32 5.74 -40.04
N PHE A 587 -11.24 4.81 -39.75
CA PHE A 587 -11.36 4.19 -38.44
C PHE A 587 -11.83 2.73 -38.54
N ARG A 588 -11.51 1.92 -37.52
CA ARG A 588 -11.99 0.55 -37.36
C ARG A 588 -12.38 0.30 -35.92
N LEU A 589 -13.34 -0.61 -35.74
CA LEU A 589 -13.75 -1.14 -34.46
C LEU A 589 -13.19 -2.57 -34.42
N VAL A 590 -12.31 -2.84 -33.47
CA VAL A 590 -11.62 -4.13 -33.33
C VAL A 590 -11.98 -4.74 -31.99
N SER A 591 -12.08 -6.06 -31.94
CA SER A 591 -12.30 -6.76 -30.66
C SER A 591 -11.07 -6.64 -29.75
N TYR A 592 -11.24 -6.81 -28.44
CA TYR A 592 -10.09 -6.92 -27.53
C TYR A 592 -9.16 -8.10 -27.87
N GLU A 593 -9.68 -9.16 -28.48
CA GLU A 593 -8.89 -10.28 -29.00
C GLU A 593 -7.98 -9.85 -30.15
N GLU A 594 -8.53 -9.14 -31.14
CA GLU A 594 -7.75 -8.59 -32.26
C GLU A 594 -6.73 -7.57 -31.74
N MET A 595 -7.12 -6.71 -30.81
CA MET A 595 -6.21 -5.73 -30.18
C MET A 595 -5.04 -6.40 -29.44
N PHE A 596 -5.28 -7.53 -28.76
CA PHE A 596 -4.21 -8.33 -28.16
C PHE A 596 -3.25 -8.89 -29.21
N GLY A 597 -3.78 -9.35 -30.35
CA GLY A 597 -2.96 -9.75 -31.50
C GLY A 597 -2.07 -8.61 -32.03
N GLU A 598 -2.66 -7.43 -32.23
CA GLU A 598 -1.94 -6.23 -32.69
C GLU A 598 -0.90 -5.72 -31.68
N LEU A 599 -1.12 -5.94 -30.38
CA LEU A 599 -0.14 -5.64 -29.35
C LEU A 599 1.12 -6.50 -29.51
N ILE A 600 0.99 -7.79 -29.81
CA ILE A 600 2.13 -8.72 -29.88
C ILE A 600 2.80 -8.65 -31.26
N GLN A 601 2.00 -8.76 -32.32
CA GLN A 601 2.42 -8.77 -33.71
C GLN A 601 1.60 -7.76 -34.49
N PRO A 602 1.98 -6.47 -34.48
CA PRO A 602 1.22 -5.44 -35.17
C PRO A 602 1.19 -5.71 -36.68
N THR A 603 -0.01 -5.81 -37.24
CA THR A 603 -0.23 -5.92 -38.68
C THR A 603 -0.37 -4.55 -39.34
N ARG A 604 -0.57 -3.51 -38.53
CA ARG A 604 -0.69 -2.11 -38.94
C ARG A 604 0.49 -1.28 -38.42
N LYS A 605 0.80 -0.19 -39.12
CA LYS A 605 1.80 0.77 -38.66
C LYS A 605 1.16 1.71 -37.63
N TYR A 606 1.50 1.54 -36.36
CA TYR A 606 0.91 2.31 -35.27
C TYR A 606 1.73 3.55 -34.89
N HIS A 607 1.04 4.56 -34.34
CA HIS A 607 1.65 5.63 -33.56
C HIS A 607 2.45 5.01 -32.40
N PRO A 608 3.65 5.51 -32.06
CA PRO A 608 4.58 4.83 -31.15
C PRO A 608 4.08 4.56 -29.73
N THR A 609 3.02 5.24 -29.31
CA THR A 609 2.37 5.05 -27.99
C THR A 609 1.14 4.14 -28.03
N SER A 610 0.68 3.71 -29.21
CA SER A 610 -0.57 2.94 -29.35
C SER A 610 -0.50 1.59 -28.65
N ARG A 611 0.59 0.84 -28.85
CA ARG A 611 0.76 -0.47 -28.21
C ARG A 611 0.88 -0.37 -26.69
N TYR A 612 1.48 0.70 -26.18
CA TYR A 612 1.45 1.01 -24.74
C TYR A 612 0.01 1.20 -24.21
N ARG A 613 -0.81 1.96 -24.94
CA ARG A 613 -2.23 2.17 -24.60
C ARG A 613 -3.06 0.90 -24.69
N MET A 614 -2.85 0.10 -25.75
CA MET A 614 -3.47 -1.22 -25.90
C MET A 614 -3.15 -2.12 -24.70
N ALA A 615 -1.88 -2.20 -24.31
CA ALA A 615 -1.45 -3.02 -23.19
C ALA A 615 -2.09 -2.58 -21.87
N LEU A 616 -2.12 -1.28 -21.57
CA LEU A 616 -2.79 -0.80 -20.35
C LEU A 616 -4.32 -0.98 -20.38
N ALA A 617 -4.96 -0.83 -21.55
CA ALA A 617 -6.39 -1.10 -21.68
C ALA A 617 -6.73 -2.60 -21.51
N LEU A 618 -5.87 -3.50 -22.00
CA LEU A 618 -5.99 -4.95 -21.78
C LEU A 618 -5.79 -5.29 -20.30
N VAL A 619 -4.75 -4.74 -19.67
CA VAL A 619 -4.51 -4.89 -18.23
C VAL A 619 -5.70 -4.39 -17.41
N GLN A 620 -6.29 -3.24 -17.77
CA GLN A 620 -7.45 -2.69 -17.08
C GLN A 620 -8.67 -3.61 -17.21
N ARG A 621 -8.88 -4.21 -18.39
CA ARG A 621 -10.03 -5.07 -18.66
C ARG A 621 -9.90 -6.45 -18.03
N GLU A 622 -8.73 -7.07 -18.14
CA GLU A 622 -8.51 -8.49 -17.81
C GLU A 622 -7.92 -8.67 -16.40
N GLY A 623 -7.35 -7.61 -15.84
CA GLY A 623 -6.49 -7.65 -14.66
C GLY A 623 -5.04 -8.00 -15.02
N GLN A 624 -4.10 -7.53 -14.19
CA GLN A 624 -2.66 -7.69 -14.42
C GLN A 624 -2.23 -9.16 -14.55
N ALA A 625 -2.63 -10.02 -13.61
CA ALA A 625 -2.25 -11.43 -13.59
C ALA A 625 -2.77 -12.19 -14.83
N SER A 626 -4.04 -12.00 -15.19
CA SER A 626 -4.65 -12.66 -16.35
C SER A 626 -3.98 -12.22 -17.65
N PHE A 627 -3.74 -10.92 -17.80
CA PHE A 627 -3.04 -10.37 -18.97
C PHE A 627 -1.62 -10.95 -19.09
N ALA A 628 -0.87 -10.98 -17.99
CA ALA A 628 0.51 -11.45 -17.99
C ALA A 628 0.65 -12.97 -18.18
N GLN A 629 -0.37 -13.75 -17.78
CA GLN A 629 -0.42 -15.20 -18.06
C GLN A 629 -0.76 -15.48 -19.52
N ARG A 630 -1.59 -14.62 -20.12
CA ARG A 630 -2.02 -14.74 -21.52
C ARG A 630 -0.92 -14.35 -22.51
N PHE A 631 -0.13 -13.33 -22.17
CA PHE A 631 1.03 -12.85 -22.93
C PHE A 631 2.19 -13.84 -22.85
#